data_AF-A0A3B1AZN7-F1
#
_entry.id   AF-A0A3B1AZN7-F1
#
_cell.length_a   1.000
_cell.length_b   1.000
_cell.length_c   1.000
_cell.angle_alpha   90.00
_cell.angle_beta   90.00
_cell.angle_gamma   90.00
#
_symmetry.space_group_name_H-M   'P 1'
#
loop_
_entity.id
_entity.type
_entity.pdbx_description
1 polymer ?
#
loop_
_entity_poly.entity_id
_entity_poly.type
_entity_poly.pdbx_seq_one_letter_code
_entity_poly.pdbx_strand_id
1 'polypeptide(L)'
;MGTGLSFSAKLFRFAIAFNLLILFAAVFMWSTSNGQFEFITTANATDAVAVSVESGGVDAEKAGAKSVPAPKLTRADYPNIGTSSRSIVWIIAQLHLFFGALVLAVPIFVLLIEYIGFKTGDDRYDDMAHEFMKISLTAYAITALFGGTLALALFLLYPGFMNYMMQAFGAQMLVYALLFFLESALLYMYYYGWDALRYGNKKWVHLTLGLLLNAVGTTLLVVANSWATFMMAPSGVDATTGAVVGNIWEVMKGPLWNPLNLHRVIANVAFGGAIVGAYAAYSFLKSTTAESRAHYDWMGYTSNFIAILAFLPLPFAGYWLMAEIYAYSQQMGILAMGGILAWLFVVQAVLISTILFAGNYYLWCGMSRSEGSVRYTWLIKYIAIILTLGFLVWATPHNLILNSKEIAALGGSFHPILGPLGIMPAKNIAVFLMLIVTFLSFQIYRRSNREITVSWAGKGNALLVMIYVVAIANVIFAGVYYGYFTNTVYKVGSSVIQVSSTLVVIVAGVVIDSLMFRGSKVLPSTWGKVTNASQYALFALPITFTWLMGLMGYVRSSVRSHWHVYTVVKDNSVDNFIPAVGHVGMMVTLVTLLFLAILLFIFWIANLSGVKQPRPEAMGVVGGSTA
;
A
#
# COMPACT_ATOMS: atom_id res chain seq x y z
N MET A 1 40.93 24.62 -6.57
CA MET A 1 40.54 23.57 -5.59
C MET A 1 39.15 23.07 -5.93
N GLY A 2 39.09 22.12 -6.85
CA GLY A 2 37.90 21.30 -7.11
C GLY A 2 38.07 19.93 -6.45
N THR A 3 37.02 19.11 -6.57
CA THR A 3 36.85 17.70 -6.14
C THR A 3 36.28 17.47 -4.72
N GLY A 4 34.97 17.71 -4.56
CA GLY A 4 34.21 17.22 -3.40
C GLY A 4 32.72 16.95 -3.69
N LEU A 5 32.13 17.66 -4.65
CA LEU A 5 30.69 17.57 -4.97
C LEU A 5 30.33 16.61 -6.12
N SER A 6 31.30 16.00 -6.82
CA SER A 6 30.98 15.15 -7.99
C SER A 6 30.65 13.69 -7.65
N PHE A 7 31.03 13.19 -6.47
CA PHE A 7 30.86 11.77 -6.12
C PHE A 7 29.41 11.42 -5.74
N SER A 8 28.70 12.31 -5.05
CA SER A 8 27.30 12.10 -4.61
C SER A 8 26.29 12.21 -5.76
N ALA A 9 26.50 13.12 -6.72
CA ALA A 9 25.65 13.23 -7.91
C ALA A 9 25.86 12.07 -8.89
N LYS A 10 27.08 11.51 -8.97
CA LYS A 10 27.39 10.33 -9.79
C LYS A 10 26.78 9.05 -9.19
N LEU A 11 26.79 8.89 -7.87
CA LEU A 11 26.18 7.71 -7.22
C LEU A 11 24.64 7.72 -7.34
N PHE A 12 24.01 8.90 -7.28
CA PHE A 12 22.56 9.06 -7.48
C PHE A 12 22.15 8.87 -8.94
N ARG A 13 22.92 9.42 -9.89
CA ARG A 13 22.74 9.16 -11.33
C ARG A 13 23.05 7.71 -11.70
N PHE A 14 24.01 7.07 -11.04
CA PHE A 14 24.32 5.65 -11.20
C PHE A 14 23.20 4.76 -10.63
N ALA A 15 22.61 5.10 -9.48
CA ALA A 15 21.47 4.33 -8.95
C ALA A 15 20.22 4.46 -9.85
N ILE A 16 19.93 5.64 -10.39
CA ILE A 16 18.83 5.84 -11.35
C ILE A 16 19.14 5.16 -12.69
N ALA A 17 20.35 5.32 -13.22
CA ALA A 17 20.78 4.67 -14.46
C ALA A 17 20.87 3.15 -14.31
N PHE A 18 21.25 2.60 -13.16
CA PHE A 18 21.32 1.16 -12.88
C PHE A 18 19.92 0.56 -12.76
N ASN A 19 18.98 1.24 -12.11
CA ASN A 19 17.58 0.80 -12.07
C ASN A 19 16.91 0.90 -13.45
N LEU A 20 17.19 1.95 -14.23
CA LEU A 20 16.72 2.07 -15.61
C LEU A 20 17.41 1.07 -16.54
N LEU A 21 18.69 0.74 -16.33
CA LEU A 21 19.44 -0.27 -17.09
C LEU A 21 18.96 -1.68 -16.77
N ILE A 22 18.56 -1.97 -15.52
CA ILE A 22 17.91 -3.24 -15.17
C ILE A 22 16.52 -3.34 -15.79
N LEU A 23 15.75 -2.25 -15.78
CA LEU A 23 14.45 -2.21 -16.46
C LEU A 23 14.60 -2.36 -17.98
N PHE A 24 15.60 -1.71 -18.57
CA PHE A 24 15.88 -1.75 -20.01
C PHE A 24 16.52 -3.09 -20.43
N ALA A 25 17.36 -3.70 -19.59
CA ALA A 25 17.90 -5.05 -19.79
C ALA A 25 16.80 -6.11 -19.63
N ALA A 26 15.85 -5.94 -18.71
CA ALA A 26 14.68 -6.80 -18.62
C ALA A 26 13.77 -6.68 -19.86
N VAL A 27 13.58 -5.47 -20.38
CA VAL A 27 12.81 -5.22 -21.62
C VAL A 27 13.56 -5.68 -22.88
N PHE A 28 14.90 -5.57 -22.92
CA PHE A 28 15.74 -5.99 -24.05
C PHE A 28 15.97 -7.50 -24.09
N MET A 29 16.15 -8.17 -22.94
CA MET A 29 16.17 -9.64 -22.86
C MET A 29 14.79 -10.24 -23.17
N TRP A 30 13.72 -9.49 -22.90
CA TRP A 30 12.36 -9.87 -23.31
C TRP A 30 12.13 -9.68 -24.82
N SER A 31 12.65 -8.60 -25.43
CA SER A 31 12.53 -8.35 -26.87
C SER A 31 13.35 -9.29 -27.77
N THR A 32 14.33 -10.01 -27.22
CA THR A 32 15.27 -10.84 -27.99
C THR A 32 15.01 -12.35 -27.87
N SER A 33 14.02 -12.77 -27.08
CA SER A 33 13.62 -14.19 -26.96
C SER A 33 12.36 -14.50 -27.78
N ASN A 34 12.48 -14.41 -29.11
CA ASN A 34 11.62 -15.17 -30.02
C ASN A 34 12.24 -16.55 -30.22
N GLY A 35 11.75 -17.56 -29.49
CA GLY A 35 12.19 -18.94 -29.65
C GLY A 35 11.40 -19.87 -28.74
N GLN A 36 10.73 -20.84 -29.35
CA GLN A 36 9.78 -21.79 -28.76
C GLN A 36 10.30 -22.47 -27.49
N PHE A 37 9.45 -22.57 -26.47
CA PHE A 37 9.68 -23.44 -25.31
C PHE A 37 8.59 -24.51 -25.27
N GLU A 38 9.02 -25.77 -25.45
CA GLU A 38 8.20 -26.96 -25.27
C GLU A 38 7.74 -27.10 -23.81
N PHE A 39 6.48 -27.50 -23.66
CA PHE A 39 5.86 -27.76 -22.37
C PHE A 39 6.45 -29.02 -21.72
N ILE A 40 7.14 -28.87 -20.58
CA ILE A 40 7.39 -29.99 -19.67
C ILE A 40 6.09 -30.22 -18.88
N THR A 41 5.33 -31.23 -19.28
CA THR A 41 4.22 -31.80 -18.51
C THR A 41 4.80 -32.60 -17.32
N THR A 42 4.47 -32.21 -16.09
CA THR A 42 4.72 -33.04 -14.91
C THR A 42 3.42 -33.55 -14.28
N ALA A 43 3.27 -34.87 -14.40
CA ALA A 43 2.94 -35.84 -13.35
C ALA A 43 1.71 -35.62 -12.46
N ASN A 44 0.77 -36.56 -12.59
CA ASN A 44 -0.24 -36.93 -11.61
C ASN A 44 0.37 -37.18 -10.22
N ALA A 45 -0.26 -36.62 -9.19
CA ALA A 45 -0.22 -37.17 -7.84
C ALA A 45 -1.57 -36.88 -7.15
N THR A 46 -2.44 -37.86 -7.23
CA THR A 46 -3.47 -38.13 -6.22
C THR A 46 -2.80 -38.33 -4.87
N ASP A 47 -3.29 -37.66 -3.83
CA ASP A 47 -3.58 -38.27 -2.54
C ASP A 47 -4.27 -37.25 -1.63
N ALA A 48 -5.53 -37.56 -1.33
CA ALA A 48 -6.34 -36.85 -0.36
C ALA A 48 -5.98 -37.36 1.04
N VAL A 49 -5.62 -36.46 1.95
CA VAL A 49 -5.61 -36.75 3.38
C VAL A 49 -6.74 -35.95 4.01
N ALA A 50 -7.80 -36.68 4.35
CA ALA A 50 -8.90 -36.18 5.17
C ALA A 50 -8.40 -35.92 6.59
N VAL A 51 -8.56 -34.70 7.08
CA VAL A 51 -8.46 -34.39 8.51
C VAL A 51 -9.86 -33.98 8.96
N SER A 52 -10.47 -34.86 9.73
CA SER A 52 -11.75 -34.66 10.43
C SER A 52 -11.59 -33.61 11.52
N VAL A 53 -12.33 -32.51 11.42
CA VAL A 53 -12.58 -31.61 12.55
C VAL A 53 -14.02 -31.86 12.99
N GLU A 54 -14.18 -32.27 14.25
CA GLU A 54 -15.47 -32.47 14.91
C GLU A 54 -16.32 -31.20 14.81
N SER A 55 -17.48 -31.33 14.19
CA SER A 55 -18.51 -30.29 14.17
C SER A 55 -19.34 -30.41 15.44
N GLY A 56 -19.22 -29.41 16.32
CA GLY A 56 -20.23 -29.14 17.34
C GLY A 56 -21.53 -28.78 16.62
N GLY A 57 -22.52 -29.66 16.71
CA GLY A 57 -23.82 -29.50 16.11
C GLY A 57 -24.52 -28.24 16.62
N VAL A 58 -24.97 -27.42 15.68
CA VAL A 58 -26.07 -26.48 15.89
C VAL A 58 -27.10 -26.78 14.81
N ASP A 59 -28.30 -27.09 15.27
CA ASP A 59 -29.40 -27.65 14.51
C ASP A 59 -29.73 -26.84 13.24
N ALA A 60 -29.45 -27.47 12.10
CA ALA A 60 -29.80 -27.01 10.76
C ALA A 60 -31.29 -27.26 10.48
N GLU A 61 -32.18 -26.66 11.28
CA GLU A 61 -33.61 -26.79 11.04
C GLU A 61 -34.33 -25.45 11.33
N LYS A 62 -33.97 -24.41 10.55
CA LYS A 62 -34.83 -23.24 10.31
C LYS A 62 -34.32 -22.32 9.19
N ALA A 63 -34.37 -22.81 7.95
CA ALA A 63 -34.65 -22.01 6.75
C ALA A 63 -34.83 -22.95 5.57
N GLY A 64 -36.04 -23.07 5.03
CA GLY A 64 -36.39 -23.92 3.89
C GLY A 64 -35.82 -23.48 2.53
N ALA A 65 -34.59 -22.96 2.48
CA ALA A 65 -33.88 -22.73 1.23
C ALA A 65 -33.18 -24.03 0.84
N LYS A 66 -33.57 -24.62 -0.30
CA LYS A 66 -32.82 -25.73 -0.89
C LYS A 66 -31.38 -25.27 -1.12
N SER A 67 -30.44 -25.85 -0.37
CA SER A 67 -29.01 -25.60 -0.51
C SER A 67 -28.57 -25.99 -1.92
N VAL A 68 -28.16 -25.00 -2.73
CA VAL A 68 -27.75 -25.22 -4.13
C VAL A 68 -26.26 -25.59 -4.13
N PRO A 69 -25.87 -26.77 -4.65
CA PRO A 69 -24.47 -27.17 -4.69
C PRO A 69 -23.65 -26.24 -5.58
N ALA A 70 -22.34 -26.16 -5.29
CA ALA A 70 -21.42 -25.36 -6.10
C ALA A 70 -21.44 -25.82 -7.57
N PRO A 71 -21.36 -24.87 -8.53
CA PRO A 71 -21.43 -25.22 -9.94
C PRO A 71 -20.21 -26.02 -10.38
N LYS A 72 -20.45 -27.12 -11.10
CA LYS A 72 -19.40 -27.91 -11.78
C LYS A 72 -19.17 -27.37 -13.18
N LEU A 73 -18.46 -26.24 -13.27
CA LEU A 73 -18.18 -25.56 -14.53
C LEU A 73 -17.29 -26.42 -15.44
N THR A 74 -17.59 -26.43 -16.72
CA THR A 74 -16.81 -27.06 -17.80
C THR A 74 -16.23 -25.97 -18.71
N ARG A 75 -15.37 -26.36 -19.66
CA ARG A 75 -14.80 -25.39 -20.63
C ARG A 75 -15.88 -24.67 -21.45
N ALA A 76 -17.01 -25.33 -21.74
CA ALA A 76 -18.10 -24.80 -22.54
C ALA A 76 -18.85 -23.64 -21.85
N ASP A 77 -18.78 -23.56 -20.52
CA ASP A 77 -19.44 -22.52 -19.73
C ASP A 77 -18.69 -21.17 -19.77
N TYR A 78 -17.52 -21.13 -20.40
CA TYR A 78 -16.72 -19.92 -20.57
C TYR A 78 -16.76 -19.45 -22.03
N PRO A 79 -17.05 -18.17 -22.30
CA PRO A 79 -17.03 -17.63 -23.65
C PRO A 79 -15.69 -17.86 -24.36
N ASN A 80 -15.73 -18.05 -25.68
CA ASN A 80 -14.54 -18.04 -26.52
C ASN A 80 -14.52 -16.76 -27.36
N ILE A 81 -13.88 -15.72 -26.83
CA ILE A 81 -13.81 -14.39 -27.44
C ILE A 81 -12.53 -14.20 -28.29
N GLY A 82 -11.77 -15.26 -28.56
CA GLY A 82 -10.51 -15.21 -29.31
C GLY A 82 -9.33 -14.57 -28.57
N THR A 83 -9.54 -14.13 -27.32
CA THR A 83 -8.52 -13.55 -26.43
C THR A 83 -8.71 -14.03 -24.99
N SER A 84 -7.72 -13.79 -24.13
CA SER A 84 -7.74 -14.20 -22.72
C SER A 84 -8.75 -13.36 -21.92
N SER A 85 -9.83 -14.01 -21.47
CA SER A 85 -10.83 -13.40 -20.60
C SER A 85 -10.22 -12.97 -19.27
N ARG A 86 -9.27 -13.76 -18.75
CA ARG A 86 -8.55 -13.45 -17.53
C ARG A 86 -7.74 -12.17 -17.66
N SER A 87 -7.04 -11.98 -18.78
CA SER A 87 -6.20 -10.80 -19.02
C SER A 87 -7.05 -9.52 -19.10
N ILE A 88 -8.20 -9.58 -19.77
CA ILE A 88 -9.16 -8.45 -19.83
C ILE A 88 -9.64 -8.09 -18.43
N VAL A 89 -10.12 -9.07 -17.66
CA VAL A 89 -10.60 -8.84 -16.29
C VAL A 89 -9.47 -8.32 -15.41
N TRP A 90 -8.24 -8.82 -15.56
CA TRP A 90 -7.09 -8.34 -14.80
C TRP A 90 -6.84 -6.84 -15.04
N ILE A 91 -6.74 -6.40 -16.29
CA ILE A 91 -6.50 -4.98 -16.61
C ILE A 91 -7.58 -4.10 -15.98
N ILE A 92 -8.85 -4.46 -16.17
CA ILE A 92 -9.99 -3.67 -15.68
C ILE A 92 -10.05 -3.68 -14.16
N ALA A 93 -9.91 -4.85 -13.52
CA ALA A 93 -9.96 -5.00 -12.07
C ALA A 93 -8.80 -4.26 -11.39
N GLN A 94 -7.61 -4.29 -11.99
CA GLN A 94 -6.43 -3.64 -11.43
C GLN A 94 -6.54 -2.11 -11.53
N LEU A 95 -7.01 -1.59 -12.67
CA LEU A 95 -7.29 -0.15 -12.83
C LEU A 95 -8.38 0.32 -11.85
N HIS A 96 -9.48 -0.44 -11.74
CA HIS A 96 -10.52 -0.16 -10.74
C HIS A 96 -9.96 -0.14 -9.32
N LEU A 97 -9.10 -1.10 -8.97
CA LEU A 97 -8.49 -1.20 -7.65
C LEU A 97 -7.58 0.01 -7.35
N PHE A 98 -6.75 0.44 -8.30
CA PHE A 98 -5.88 1.60 -8.09
C PHE A 98 -6.69 2.88 -7.86
N PHE A 99 -7.69 3.17 -8.69
CA PHE A 99 -8.51 4.36 -8.49
C PHE A 99 -9.41 4.25 -7.24
N GLY A 100 -9.96 3.07 -6.95
CA GLY A 100 -10.71 2.82 -5.71
C GLY A 100 -9.86 2.99 -4.46
N ALA A 101 -8.58 2.60 -4.50
CA ALA A 101 -7.65 2.84 -3.40
C ALA A 101 -7.38 4.33 -3.20
N LEU A 102 -7.21 5.10 -4.28
CA LEU A 102 -7.03 6.56 -4.22
C LEU A 102 -8.27 7.27 -3.65
N VAL A 103 -9.45 6.94 -4.18
CA VAL A 103 -10.74 7.52 -3.79
C VAL A 103 -11.09 7.23 -2.34
N LEU A 104 -10.75 6.05 -1.82
CA LEU A 104 -10.92 5.75 -0.41
C LEU A 104 -9.93 6.53 0.47
N ALA A 105 -8.67 6.60 0.05
CA ALA A 105 -7.58 7.10 0.87
C ALA A 105 -7.65 8.61 1.09
N VAL A 106 -7.91 9.37 0.03
CA VAL A 106 -7.84 10.85 0.07
C VAL A 106 -8.83 11.45 1.07
N PRO A 107 -10.12 11.08 1.07
CA PRO A 107 -11.08 11.59 2.06
C PRO A 107 -10.68 11.32 3.51
N ILE A 108 -9.99 10.21 3.80
CA ILE A 108 -9.58 9.84 5.17
C ILE A 108 -8.64 10.89 5.73
N PHE A 109 -7.56 11.20 5.01
CA PHE A 109 -6.60 12.18 5.50
C PHE A 109 -7.04 13.62 5.24
N VAL A 110 -7.86 13.89 4.23
CA VAL A 110 -8.46 15.22 4.02
C VAL A 110 -9.31 15.62 5.22
N LEU A 111 -10.17 14.74 5.73
CA LEU A 111 -10.97 15.05 6.93
C LEU A 111 -10.10 15.46 8.12
N LEU A 112 -8.97 14.76 8.32
CA LEU A 112 -8.01 15.08 9.38
C LEU A 112 -7.29 16.41 9.14
N ILE A 113 -6.84 16.67 7.91
CA ILE A 113 -6.18 17.91 7.51
C ILE A 113 -7.13 19.09 7.69
N GLU A 114 -8.37 18.95 7.22
CA GLU A 114 -9.41 19.96 7.35
C GLU A 114 -9.73 20.26 8.83
N TYR A 115 -9.86 19.21 9.65
CA TYR A 115 -10.04 19.38 11.10
C TYR A 115 -8.87 20.11 11.76
N ILE A 116 -7.63 19.80 11.37
CA ILE A 116 -6.43 20.52 11.83
C ILE A 116 -6.48 21.98 11.41
N GLY A 117 -6.84 22.28 10.14
CA GLY A 117 -7.00 23.64 9.65
C GLY A 117 -8.06 24.41 10.44
N PHE A 118 -9.21 23.79 10.68
CA PHE A 118 -10.28 24.38 11.50
C PHE A 118 -9.86 24.67 12.94
N LYS A 119 -9.11 23.75 13.58
CA LYS A 119 -8.64 23.94 14.96
C LYS A 119 -7.49 24.91 15.10
N THR A 120 -6.62 25.00 14.10
CA THR A 120 -5.46 25.90 14.13
C THR A 120 -5.76 27.29 13.56
N GLY A 121 -6.80 27.44 12.73
CA GLY A 121 -7.09 28.66 11.99
C GLY A 121 -6.13 28.94 10.83
N ASP A 122 -5.33 27.93 10.43
CA ASP A 122 -4.37 28.02 9.33
C ASP A 122 -4.99 27.50 8.04
N ASP A 123 -5.36 28.44 7.16
CA ASP A 123 -6.04 28.17 5.89
C ASP A 123 -5.24 27.29 4.94
N ARG A 124 -3.91 27.20 5.09
CA ARG A 124 -3.07 26.34 4.23
C ARG A 124 -3.52 24.89 4.29
N TYR A 125 -3.97 24.42 5.45
CA TYR A 125 -4.52 23.07 5.59
C TYR A 125 -5.85 22.92 4.86
N ASP A 126 -6.75 23.90 4.98
CA ASP A 126 -8.06 23.87 4.33
C ASP A 126 -7.94 23.94 2.79
N ASP A 127 -7.08 24.84 2.28
CA ASP A 127 -6.80 24.98 0.85
C ASP A 127 -6.20 23.68 0.27
N MET A 128 -5.21 23.10 0.96
CA MET A 128 -4.62 21.82 0.56
C MET A 128 -5.64 20.67 0.61
N ALA A 129 -6.49 20.61 1.64
CA ALA A 129 -7.53 19.59 1.75
C ALA A 129 -8.53 19.69 0.59
N HIS A 130 -8.95 20.91 0.23
CA HIS A 130 -9.83 21.14 -0.91
C HIS A 130 -9.18 20.73 -2.24
N GLU A 131 -7.90 21.07 -2.44
CA GLU A 131 -7.14 20.64 -3.63
C GLU A 131 -7.00 19.10 -3.72
N PHE A 132 -6.73 18.42 -2.61
CA PHE A 132 -6.70 16.95 -2.60
C PHE A 132 -8.06 16.36 -2.97
N MET A 133 -9.16 16.91 -2.43
CA MET A 133 -10.50 16.43 -2.77
C MET A 133 -10.87 16.64 -4.23
N LYS A 134 -10.39 17.72 -4.84
CA LYS A 134 -10.58 17.97 -6.27
C LYS A 134 -9.95 16.87 -7.14
N ILE A 135 -8.76 16.40 -6.78
CA ILE A 135 -8.10 15.27 -7.44
C ILE A 135 -8.94 14.00 -7.24
N SER A 136 -9.38 13.75 -6.00
CA SER A 136 -10.22 12.61 -5.65
C SER A 136 -11.54 12.59 -6.43
N LEU A 137 -12.19 13.75 -6.60
CA LEU A 137 -13.45 13.88 -7.33
C LEU A 137 -13.33 13.42 -8.79
N THR A 138 -12.25 13.83 -9.46
CA THR A 138 -12.01 13.42 -10.85
C THR A 138 -11.71 11.91 -10.93
N ALA A 139 -10.91 11.40 -9.98
CA ALA A 139 -10.63 9.97 -9.87
C ALA A 139 -11.88 9.13 -9.55
N TYR A 140 -12.87 9.69 -8.84
CA TYR A 140 -14.12 9.02 -8.49
C TYR A 140 -14.91 8.60 -9.73
N ALA A 141 -15.11 9.51 -10.67
CA ALA A 141 -15.84 9.23 -11.91
C ALA A 141 -15.15 8.11 -12.73
N ILE A 142 -13.81 8.13 -12.79
CA ILE A 142 -13.02 7.11 -13.48
C ILE A 142 -13.12 5.76 -12.73
N THR A 143 -13.11 5.77 -11.40
CA THR A 143 -13.30 4.57 -10.57
C THR A 143 -14.64 3.92 -10.86
N ALA A 144 -15.72 4.72 -10.91
CA ALA A 144 -17.07 4.26 -11.21
C ALA A 144 -17.15 3.63 -12.62
N LEU A 145 -16.52 4.27 -13.61
CA LEU A 145 -16.44 3.74 -14.98
C LEU A 145 -15.77 2.36 -15.00
N PHE A 146 -14.59 2.21 -14.38
CA PHE A 146 -13.91 0.92 -14.32
C PHE A 146 -14.67 -0.10 -13.45
N GLY A 147 -15.38 0.34 -12.41
CA GLY A 147 -16.18 -0.54 -11.55
C GLY A 147 -17.39 -1.13 -12.29
N GLY A 148 -18.14 -0.29 -13.00
CA GLY A 148 -19.23 -0.74 -13.87
C GLY A 148 -18.72 -1.65 -15.00
N THR A 149 -17.60 -1.27 -15.62
CA THR A 149 -16.95 -2.10 -16.65
C THR A 149 -16.48 -3.44 -16.09
N LEU A 150 -15.95 -3.48 -14.87
CA LEU A 150 -15.54 -4.70 -14.19
C LEU A 150 -16.74 -5.62 -13.93
N ALA A 151 -17.84 -5.07 -13.42
CA ALA A 151 -19.06 -5.82 -13.18
C ALA A 151 -19.57 -6.45 -14.48
N LEU A 152 -19.68 -5.66 -15.56
CA LEU A 152 -20.07 -6.16 -16.87
C LEU A 152 -19.12 -7.25 -17.38
N ALA A 153 -17.80 -7.03 -17.28
CA ALA A 153 -16.81 -8.02 -17.71
C ALA A 153 -16.94 -9.34 -16.93
N LEU A 154 -17.17 -9.30 -15.61
CA LEU A 154 -17.35 -10.49 -14.79
C LEU A 154 -18.64 -11.25 -15.14
N PHE A 155 -19.77 -10.56 -15.30
CA PHE A 155 -21.04 -11.20 -15.67
C PHE A 155 -21.02 -11.79 -17.09
N LEU A 156 -20.32 -11.13 -18.03
CA LEU A 156 -20.23 -11.60 -19.41
C LEU A 156 -19.20 -12.73 -19.58
N LEU A 157 -18.03 -12.62 -18.95
CA LEU A 157 -16.90 -13.54 -19.17
C LEU A 157 -16.88 -14.72 -18.18
N TYR A 158 -17.52 -14.57 -17.02
CA TYR A 158 -17.54 -15.57 -15.95
C TYR A 158 -18.97 -15.78 -15.38
N PRO A 159 -19.99 -16.04 -16.23
CA PRO A 159 -21.39 -16.07 -15.80
C PRO A 159 -21.68 -17.14 -14.74
N GLY A 160 -21.14 -18.35 -14.89
CA GLY A 160 -21.35 -19.44 -13.94
C GLY A 160 -20.73 -19.15 -12.56
N PHE A 161 -19.55 -18.52 -12.53
CA PHE A 161 -18.92 -18.06 -11.29
C PHE A 161 -19.73 -16.92 -10.65
N MET A 162 -20.17 -15.93 -11.44
CA MET A 162 -20.97 -14.83 -10.92
C MET A 162 -22.33 -15.28 -10.39
N ASN A 163 -22.95 -16.29 -11.00
CA ASN A 163 -24.18 -16.90 -10.46
C ASN A 163 -23.95 -17.47 -9.05
N TYR A 164 -22.82 -18.15 -8.82
CA TYR A 164 -22.47 -18.64 -7.49
C TYR A 164 -22.20 -17.50 -6.49
N MET A 165 -21.48 -16.46 -6.91
CA MET A 165 -21.27 -15.27 -6.07
C MET A 165 -22.58 -14.55 -5.73
N MET A 166 -23.55 -14.53 -6.64
CA MET A 166 -24.88 -13.95 -6.40
C MET A 166 -25.73 -14.80 -5.43
N GLN A 167 -25.55 -16.12 -5.42
CA GLN A 167 -26.18 -16.98 -4.41
C GLN A 167 -25.61 -16.69 -3.01
N ALA A 168 -24.29 -16.52 -2.90
CA ALA A 168 -23.63 -16.23 -1.64
C ALA A 168 -23.89 -14.80 -1.13
N PHE A 169 -23.91 -13.80 -2.03
CA PHE A 169 -23.83 -12.38 -1.67
C PHE A 169 -24.91 -11.49 -2.30
N GLY A 170 -25.95 -12.04 -2.92
CA GLY A 170 -26.91 -11.26 -3.73
C GLY A 170 -27.54 -10.07 -2.98
N ALA A 171 -27.97 -10.26 -1.73
CA ALA A 171 -28.49 -9.17 -0.90
C ALA A 171 -27.39 -8.14 -0.56
N GLN A 172 -26.16 -8.58 -0.27
CA GLN A 172 -25.03 -7.71 0.04
C GLN A 172 -24.59 -6.89 -1.20
N MET A 173 -24.72 -7.43 -2.42
CA MET A 173 -24.46 -6.71 -3.66
C MET A 173 -25.42 -5.51 -3.84
N LEU A 174 -26.70 -5.66 -3.46
CA LEU A 174 -27.65 -4.54 -3.47
C LEU A 174 -27.27 -3.47 -2.44
N VAL A 175 -26.89 -3.88 -1.22
CA VAL A 175 -26.39 -2.96 -0.18
C VAL A 175 -25.15 -2.22 -0.68
N TYR A 176 -24.23 -2.91 -1.33
CA TYR A 176 -23.04 -2.31 -1.93
C TYR A 176 -23.41 -1.24 -2.98
N ALA A 177 -24.37 -1.53 -3.86
CA ALA A 177 -24.84 -0.56 -4.85
C ALA A 177 -25.47 0.68 -4.19
N LEU A 178 -26.28 0.50 -3.14
CA LEU A 178 -26.87 1.63 -2.39
C LEU A 178 -25.81 2.48 -1.68
N LEU A 179 -24.83 1.83 -1.05
CA LEU A 179 -23.71 2.51 -0.41
C LEU A 179 -22.88 3.31 -1.43
N PHE A 180 -22.72 2.80 -2.65
CA PHE A 180 -22.05 3.52 -3.73
C PHE A 180 -22.79 4.81 -4.13
N PHE A 181 -24.11 4.77 -4.27
CA PHE A 181 -24.90 5.99 -4.52
C PHE A 181 -24.82 6.98 -3.33
N LEU A 182 -24.85 6.47 -2.10
CA LEU A 182 -24.70 7.30 -0.91
C LEU A 182 -23.31 7.94 -0.83
N GLU A 183 -22.25 7.19 -1.13
CA GLU A 183 -20.88 7.71 -1.21
C GLU A 183 -20.77 8.82 -2.25
N SER A 184 -21.34 8.61 -3.44
CA SER A 184 -21.40 9.64 -4.49
C SER A 184 -22.06 10.92 -3.97
N ALA A 185 -23.26 10.80 -3.38
CA ALA A 185 -23.99 11.95 -2.86
C ALA A 185 -23.19 12.70 -1.78
N LEU A 186 -22.61 11.97 -0.82
CA LEU A 186 -21.79 12.54 0.24
C LEU A 186 -20.53 13.22 -0.31
N LEU A 187 -19.85 12.60 -1.27
CA LEU A 187 -18.66 13.16 -1.92
C LEU A 187 -18.96 14.49 -2.61
N TYR A 188 -20.03 14.54 -3.40
CA TYR A 188 -20.43 15.75 -4.12
C TYR A 188 -20.92 16.85 -3.17
N MET A 189 -21.71 16.50 -2.15
CA MET A 189 -22.14 17.46 -1.13
C MET A 189 -20.95 18.01 -0.33
N TYR A 190 -19.98 17.16 0.01
CA TYR A 190 -18.77 17.57 0.71
C TYR A 190 -17.92 18.50 -0.18
N TYR A 191 -17.60 18.09 -1.41
CA TYR A 191 -16.76 18.92 -2.28
C TYR A 191 -17.43 20.24 -2.71
N TYR A 192 -18.66 20.21 -3.22
CA TYR A 192 -19.34 21.43 -3.67
C TYR A 192 -19.92 22.27 -2.52
N GLY A 193 -20.12 21.66 -1.35
CA GLY A 193 -20.52 22.37 -0.13
C GLY A 193 -19.38 23.09 0.58
N TRP A 194 -18.13 22.93 0.11
CA TRP A 194 -16.93 23.43 0.78
C TRP A 194 -17.02 24.92 1.12
N ASP A 195 -17.33 25.76 0.13
CA ASP A 195 -17.38 27.21 0.30
C ASP A 195 -18.53 27.66 1.21
N ALA A 196 -19.73 27.08 1.01
CA ALA A 196 -20.92 27.43 1.77
C ALA A 196 -20.84 27.04 3.26
N LEU A 197 -20.05 26.01 3.56
CA LEU A 197 -19.89 25.44 4.90
C LEU A 197 -18.49 25.68 5.49
N ARG A 198 -17.67 26.53 4.86
CA ARG A 198 -16.24 26.70 5.20
C ARG A 198 -16.00 27.24 6.61
N TYR A 199 -16.88 28.12 7.09
CA TYR A 199 -16.65 28.92 8.30
C TYR A 199 -17.78 28.80 9.34
N GLY A 200 -17.46 29.17 10.58
CA GLY A 200 -18.39 29.21 11.71
C GLY A 200 -18.97 27.84 12.08
N ASN A 201 -20.17 27.83 12.65
CA ASN A 201 -20.82 26.58 13.09
C ASN A 201 -21.14 25.62 11.93
N LYS A 202 -21.27 26.15 10.69
CA LYS A 202 -21.51 25.35 9.49
C LYS A 202 -20.34 24.41 9.16
N LYS A 203 -19.12 24.71 9.62
CA LYS A 203 -17.94 23.85 9.45
C LYS A 203 -18.11 22.48 10.10
N TRP A 204 -18.85 22.39 11.20
CA TRP A 204 -19.18 21.09 11.82
C TRP A 204 -20.07 20.22 10.92
N VAL A 205 -20.97 20.83 10.14
CA VAL A 205 -21.77 20.12 9.14
C VAL A 205 -20.85 19.57 8.04
N HIS A 206 -19.93 20.39 7.54
CA HIS A 206 -18.96 19.97 6.52
C HIS A 206 -18.07 18.80 7.00
N LEU A 207 -17.52 18.90 8.22
CA LEU A 207 -16.75 17.81 8.83
C LEU A 207 -17.58 16.55 9.04
N THR A 208 -18.87 16.68 9.36
CA THR A 208 -19.79 15.54 9.48
C THR A 208 -20.04 14.87 8.14
N LEU A 209 -20.20 15.64 7.06
CA LEU A 209 -20.29 15.09 5.69
C LEU A 209 -19.02 14.32 5.33
N GLY A 210 -17.85 14.87 5.64
CA GLY A 210 -16.56 14.18 5.46
C GLY A 210 -16.44 12.91 6.30
N LEU A 211 -16.93 12.90 7.54
CA LEU A 211 -16.96 11.70 8.40
C LEU A 211 -17.88 10.62 7.83
N LEU A 212 -19.09 11.00 7.41
CA LEU A 212 -20.04 10.07 6.78
C LEU A 212 -19.50 9.51 5.47
N LEU A 213 -18.87 10.34 4.63
CA LEU A 213 -18.20 9.92 3.40
C LEU A 213 -17.16 8.82 3.71
N ASN A 214 -16.31 9.05 4.71
CA ASN A 214 -15.31 8.08 5.14
C ASN A 214 -15.92 6.79 5.70
N ALA A 215 -17.00 6.88 6.48
CA ALA A 215 -17.69 5.73 7.02
C ALA A 215 -18.29 4.86 5.90
N VAL A 216 -18.95 5.48 4.92
CA VAL A 216 -19.55 4.79 3.77
C VAL A 216 -18.47 4.18 2.87
N GLY A 217 -17.44 4.95 2.49
CA GLY A 217 -16.34 4.44 1.67
C GLY A 217 -15.59 3.29 2.32
N THR A 218 -15.31 3.38 3.63
CA THR A 218 -14.68 2.27 4.38
C THR A 218 -15.60 1.05 4.44
N THR A 219 -16.92 1.24 4.57
CA THR A 219 -17.90 0.15 4.53
C THR A 219 -17.91 -0.54 3.17
N LEU A 220 -17.84 0.21 2.07
CA LEU A 220 -17.70 -0.34 0.71
C LEU A 220 -16.44 -1.21 0.60
N LEU A 221 -15.30 -0.76 1.11
CA LEU A 221 -14.07 -1.56 1.13
C LEU A 221 -14.27 -2.87 1.90
N VAL A 222 -14.85 -2.78 3.10
CA VAL A 222 -15.07 -3.93 3.99
C VAL A 222 -15.99 -4.97 3.37
N VAL A 223 -17.04 -4.53 2.68
CA VAL A 223 -17.94 -5.38 1.89
C VAL A 223 -17.21 -5.99 0.70
N ALA A 224 -16.52 -5.20 -0.13
CA ALA A 224 -15.82 -5.75 -1.29
C ALA A 224 -14.71 -6.74 -0.90
N ASN A 225 -14.08 -6.54 0.26
CA ASN A 225 -13.09 -7.47 0.81
C ASN A 225 -13.67 -8.80 1.20
N SER A 226 -14.96 -8.88 1.56
CA SER A 226 -15.56 -10.18 1.85
C SER A 226 -15.65 -11.04 0.60
N TRP A 227 -15.95 -10.47 -0.55
CA TRP A 227 -15.97 -11.21 -1.82
C TRP A 227 -14.58 -11.72 -2.18
N ALA A 228 -13.57 -10.84 -2.09
CA ALA A 228 -12.19 -11.20 -2.40
C ALA A 228 -11.63 -12.27 -1.45
N THR A 229 -11.95 -12.18 -0.15
CA THR A 229 -11.48 -13.16 0.84
C THR A 229 -12.25 -14.46 0.79
N PHE A 230 -13.56 -14.44 0.51
CA PHE A 230 -14.35 -15.63 0.28
C PHE A 230 -13.82 -16.46 -0.91
N MET A 231 -13.37 -15.80 -1.98
CA MET A 231 -12.72 -16.48 -3.11
C MET A 231 -11.43 -17.21 -2.70
N MET A 232 -10.72 -16.73 -1.68
CA MET A 232 -9.44 -17.28 -1.21
C MET A 232 -9.59 -18.30 -0.08
N ALA A 233 -10.47 -18.03 0.87
CA ALA A 233 -10.71 -18.83 2.05
C ALA A 233 -12.21 -18.82 2.36
N PRO A 234 -13.01 -19.59 1.60
CA PRO A 234 -14.45 -19.62 1.79
C PRO A 234 -14.82 -20.15 3.19
N SER A 235 -15.86 -19.56 3.77
CA SER A 235 -16.49 -19.94 5.04
C SER A 235 -18.01 -19.98 4.88
N GLY A 236 -18.71 -20.71 5.75
CA GLY A 236 -20.16 -20.89 5.61
C GLY A 236 -20.57 -21.74 4.39
N VAL A 237 -19.68 -22.62 3.92
CA VAL A 237 -19.92 -23.55 2.80
C VAL A 237 -19.83 -24.99 3.28
N ASP A 238 -20.68 -25.87 2.74
CA ASP A 238 -20.59 -27.30 2.97
C ASP A 238 -19.36 -27.89 2.26
N ALA A 239 -18.54 -28.64 2.98
CA ALA A 239 -17.25 -29.13 2.47
C ALA A 239 -17.39 -30.18 1.36
N THR A 240 -18.54 -30.87 1.27
CA THR A 240 -18.75 -31.96 0.31
C THR A 240 -19.39 -31.46 -0.98
N THR A 241 -20.41 -30.62 -0.85
CA THR A 241 -21.23 -30.12 -1.96
C THR A 241 -20.81 -28.73 -2.44
N GLY A 242 -20.03 -28.01 -1.64
CA GLY A 242 -19.67 -26.61 -1.88
C GLY A 242 -20.86 -25.66 -1.77
N ALA A 243 -22.01 -26.12 -1.27
CA ALA A 243 -23.21 -25.32 -1.17
C ALA A 243 -23.07 -24.26 -0.07
N VAL A 244 -23.62 -23.06 -0.29
CA VAL A 244 -23.65 -22.01 0.73
C VAL A 244 -24.72 -22.37 1.76
N VAL A 245 -24.30 -22.69 2.99
CA VAL A 245 -25.17 -23.12 4.09
C VAL A 245 -25.17 -22.12 5.25
N GLY A 246 -24.13 -21.31 5.36
CA GLY A 246 -23.98 -20.31 6.39
C GLY A 246 -24.78 -19.04 6.12
N ASN A 247 -25.05 -18.29 7.18
CA ASN A 247 -25.64 -16.96 7.04
C ASN A 247 -24.63 -15.94 6.47
N ILE A 248 -25.11 -14.75 6.10
CA ILE A 248 -24.25 -13.73 5.48
C ILE A 248 -23.04 -13.34 6.33
N TRP A 249 -23.14 -13.37 7.66
CA TRP A 249 -22.01 -13.06 8.54
C TRP A 249 -20.94 -14.14 8.53
N GLU A 250 -21.35 -15.41 8.51
CA GLU A 250 -20.43 -16.56 8.42
C GLU A 250 -19.70 -16.59 7.08
N VAL A 251 -20.39 -16.29 5.99
CA VAL A 251 -19.81 -16.22 4.65
C VAL A 251 -18.90 -14.99 4.50
N MET A 252 -19.27 -13.86 5.11
CA MET A 252 -18.52 -12.60 5.01
C MET A 252 -17.27 -12.58 5.89
N LYS A 253 -17.36 -13.08 7.13
CA LYS A 253 -16.29 -12.98 8.15
C LYS A 253 -15.35 -14.20 8.13
N GLY A 254 -14.91 -14.60 6.95
CA GLY A 254 -13.89 -15.62 6.79
C GLY A 254 -12.55 -15.22 7.44
N PRO A 255 -11.62 -16.16 7.62
CA PRO A 255 -10.38 -15.97 8.40
C PRO A 255 -9.50 -14.82 7.85
N LEU A 256 -9.52 -14.59 6.54
CA LEU A 256 -8.71 -13.56 5.88
C LEU A 256 -9.35 -12.17 5.91
N TRP A 257 -10.61 -12.02 6.33
CA TRP A 257 -11.38 -10.79 6.18
C TRP A 257 -10.80 -9.63 6.98
N ASN A 258 -10.60 -9.80 8.29
CA ASN A 258 -10.02 -8.76 9.16
C ASN A 258 -8.57 -8.40 8.79
N PRO A 259 -7.66 -9.38 8.59
CA PRO A 259 -6.29 -9.08 8.16
C PRO A 259 -6.25 -8.33 6.82
N LEU A 260 -7.08 -8.71 5.85
CA LEU A 260 -7.12 -8.03 4.55
C LEU A 260 -7.70 -6.61 4.67
N ASN A 261 -8.75 -6.42 5.47
CA ASN A 261 -9.32 -5.10 5.76
C ASN A 261 -8.27 -4.16 6.34
N LEU A 262 -7.56 -4.60 7.39
CA LEU A 262 -6.50 -3.81 8.01
C LEU A 262 -5.40 -3.47 7.00
N HIS A 263 -4.91 -4.48 6.27
CA HIS A 263 -3.85 -4.29 5.28
C HIS A 263 -4.27 -3.28 4.20
N ARG A 264 -5.47 -3.42 3.64
CA ARG A 264 -5.94 -2.55 2.55
C ARG A 264 -6.23 -1.13 3.01
N VAL A 265 -6.79 -0.90 4.19
CA VAL A 265 -6.98 0.48 4.71
C VAL A 265 -5.62 1.18 4.83
N ILE A 266 -4.64 0.54 5.48
CA ILE A 266 -3.30 1.09 5.66
C ILE A 266 -2.60 1.32 4.31
N ALA A 267 -2.64 0.31 3.43
CA ALA A 267 -2.02 0.40 2.10
C ALA A 267 -2.64 1.50 1.24
N ASN A 268 -3.97 1.66 1.28
CA ASN A 268 -4.66 2.69 0.53
C ASN A 268 -4.24 4.08 1.01
N VAL A 269 -4.18 4.34 2.32
CA VAL A 269 -3.71 5.63 2.86
C VAL A 269 -2.26 5.93 2.42
N ALA A 270 -1.37 4.93 2.48
CA ALA A 270 0.00 5.09 2.01
C ALA A 270 0.07 5.43 0.51
N PHE A 271 -0.74 4.73 -0.30
CA PHE A 271 -0.84 4.93 -1.74
C PHE A 271 -1.43 6.29 -2.11
N GLY A 272 -2.52 6.70 -1.46
CA GLY A 272 -3.14 8.01 -1.66
C GLY A 272 -2.18 9.14 -1.33
N GLY A 273 -1.46 9.05 -0.21
CA GLY A 273 -0.41 9.99 0.17
C GLY A 273 0.71 10.09 -0.89
N ALA A 274 1.13 8.97 -1.46
CA ALA A 274 2.12 8.95 -2.54
C ALA A 274 1.61 9.63 -3.82
N ILE A 275 0.35 9.40 -4.19
CA ILE A 275 -0.28 10.02 -5.38
C ILE A 275 -0.40 11.53 -5.22
N VAL A 276 -0.94 12.01 -4.10
CA VAL A 276 -1.06 13.46 -3.89
C VAL A 276 0.32 14.13 -3.72
N GLY A 277 1.33 13.37 -3.27
CA GLY A 277 2.73 13.79 -3.29
C GLY A 277 3.28 13.96 -4.71
N ALA A 278 2.95 13.07 -5.64
CA ALA A 278 3.29 13.25 -7.05
C ALA A 278 2.52 14.39 -7.72
N TYR A 279 1.27 14.65 -7.32
CA TYR A 279 0.57 15.86 -7.75
C TYR A 279 1.28 17.13 -7.27
N ALA A 280 1.70 17.16 -6.00
CA ALA A 280 2.47 18.27 -5.47
C ALA A 280 3.79 18.45 -6.22
N ALA A 281 4.49 17.35 -6.54
CA ALA A 281 5.71 17.38 -7.34
C ALA A 281 5.48 17.89 -8.77
N TYR A 282 4.44 17.41 -9.44
CA TYR A 282 4.01 17.90 -10.75
C TYR A 282 3.78 19.41 -10.73
N SER A 283 2.98 19.87 -9.78
CA SER A 283 2.57 21.26 -9.69
C SER A 283 3.72 22.16 -9.23
N PHE A 284 4.63 21.69 -8.39
CA PHE A 284 5.86 22.38 -8.01
C PHE A 284 6.78 22.61 -9.21
N LEU A 285 6.99 21.59 -10.05
CA LEU A 285 7.85 21.67 -11.24
C LEU A 285 7.26 22.60 -12.31
N LYS A 286 5.93 22.67 -12.40
CA LYS A 286 5.22 23.57 -13.32
C LYS A 286 5.13 25.02 -12.80
N SER A 287 5.20 25.21 -11.49
CA SER A 287 5.02 26.53 -10.87
C SER A 287 6.17 27.48 -11.17
N THR A 288 5.84 28.69 -11.63
CA THR A 288 6.78 29.77 -11.94
C THR A 288 6.89 30.81 -10.82
N THR A 289 5.88 30.93 -9.96
CA THR A 289 5.89 31.88 -8.84
C THR A 289 6.47 31.27 -7.57
N ALA A 290 7.13 32.09 -6.75
CA ALA A 290 7.72 31.64 -5.49
C ALA A 290 6.65 31.14 -4.50
N GLU A 291 5.48 31.78 -4.47
CA GLU A 291 4.36 31.40 -3.61
C GLU A 291 3.79 30.02 -3.95
N SER A 292 3.47 29.77 -5.24
CA SER A 292 2.95 28.46 -5.67
C SER A 292 3.98 27.35 -5.43
N ARG A 293 5.26 27.63 -5.69
CA ARG A 293 6.33 26.68 -5.35
C ARG A 293 6.39 26.40 -3.85
N ALA A 294 6.24 27.40 -2.99
CA ALA A 294 6.22 27.21 -1.54
C ALA A 294 5.02 26.36 -1.08
N HIS A 295 3.83 26.61 -1.66
CA HIS A 295 2.61 25.82 -1.40
C HIS A 295 2.80 24.35 -1.77
N TYR A 296 3.22 24.06 -2.99
CA TYR A 296 3.40 22.68 -3.45
C TYR A 296 4.59 21.97 -2.77
N ASP A 297 5.60 22.72 -2.32
CA ASP A 297 6.67 22.18 -1.49
C ASP A 297 6.14 21.68 -0.14
N TRP A 298 5.27 22.48 0.49
CA TRP A 298 4.61 22.14 1.74
C TRP A 298 3.63 20.98 1.57
N MET A 299 2.83 21.00 0.50
CA MET A 299 1.94 19.91 0.12
C MET A 299 2.71 18.60 -0.10
N GLY A 300 3.84 18.65 -0.81
CA GLY A 300 4.70 17.48 -1.04
C GLY A 300 5.27 16.92 0.25
N TYR A 301 5.62 17.77 1.21
CA TYR A 301 6.08 17.35 2.52
C TYR A 301 4.97 16.63 3.31
N THR A 302 3.79 17.24 3.39
CA THR A 302 2.64 16.65 4.08
C THR A 302 2.25 15.31 3.44
N SER A 303 2.26 15.24 2.11
CA SER A 303 1.94 14.03 1.35
C SER A 303 2.93 12.90 1.61
N ASN A 304 4.24 13.19 1.57
CA ASN A 304 5.28 12.20 1.91
C ASN A 304 5.17 11.74 3.37
N PHE A 305 4.82 12.64 4.28
CA PHE A 305 4.57 12.29 5.67
C PHE A 305 3.40 11.32 5.81
N ILE A 306 2.26 11.60 5.16
CA ILE A 306 1.10 10.70 5.15
C ILE A 306 1.49 9.33 4.55
N ALA A 307 2.14 9.34 3.39
CA ALA A 307 2.51 8.13 2.67
C ALA A 307 3.39 7.21 3.51
N ILE A 308 4.48 7.73 4.06
CA ILE A 308 5.43 6.90 4.82
C ILE A 308 4.89 6.56 6.21
N LEU A 309 4.20 7.48 6.89
CA LEU A 309 3.63 7.18 8.21
C LEU A 309 2.61 6.03 8.12
N ALA A 310 1.75 6.03 7.09
CA ALA A 310 0.84 4.91 6.83
C ALA A 310 1.59 3.67 6.34
N PHE A 311 2.72 3.82 5.65
CA PHE A 311 3.54 2.69 5.22
C PHE A 311 4.24 1.95 6.37
N LEU A 312 4.68 2.66 7.42
CA LEU A 312 5.44 2.07 8.55
C LEU A 312 4.77 0.84 9.20
N PRO A 313 3.45 0.83 9.50
CA PRO A 313 2.77 -0.36 10.05
C PRO A 313 2.40 -1.41 9.00
N LEU A 314 2.55 -1.14 7.69
CA LEU A 314 2.07 -2.02 6.64
C LEU A 314 2.75 -3.41 6.62
N PRO A 315 4.07 -3.54 6.87
CA PRO A 315 4.72 -4.85 6.97
C PRO A 315 4.10 -5.75 8.04
N PHE A 316 3.63 -5.19 9.16
CA PHE A 316 2.88 -5.96 10.16
C PHE A 316 1.55 -6.46 9.61
N ALA A 317 0.74 -5.58 9.01
CA ALA A 317 -0.55 -5.98 8.46
C ALA A 317 -0.40 -7.03 7.34
N GLY A 318 0.64 -6.90 6.50
CA GLY A 318 0.98 -7.90 5.49
C GLY A 318 1.44 -9.23 6.08
N TYR A 319 2.23 -9.20 7.14
CA TYR A 319 2.66 -10.40 7.87
C TYR A 319 1.47 -11.13 8.48
N TRP A 320 0.58 -10.42 9.17
CA TRP A 320 -0.63 -11.01 9.75
C TRP A 320 -1.48 -11.67 8.67
N LEU A 321 -1.72 -10.99 7.54
CA LEU A 321 -2.45 -11.58 6.42
C LEU A 321 -1.80 -12.86 5.90
N MET A 322 -0.47 -12.91 5.74
CA MET A 322 0.20 -14.14 5.29
C MET A 322 0.18 -15.26 6.33
N ALA A 323 0.27 -14.93 7.62
CA ALA A 323 0.14 -15.91 8.69
C ALA A 323 -1.23 -16.61 8.65
N GLU A 324 -2.29 -15.84 8.40
CA GLU A 324 -3.66 -16.37 8.30
C GLU A 324 -3.88 -17.20 7.03
N ILE A 325 -3.27 -16.81 5.90
CA ILE A 325 -3.28 -17.66 4.69
C ILE A 325 -2.59 -18.99 4.96
N TYR A 326 -1.43 -18.97 5.62
CA TYR A 326 -0.69 -20.19 5.95
C TYR A 326 -1.45 -21.08 6.94
N ALA A 327 -2.10 -20.47 7.93
CA ALA A 327 -2.93 -21.18 8.91
C ALA A 327 -4.16 -21.82 8.26
N TYR A 328 -4.78 -21.14 7.30
CA TYR A 328 -5.91 -21.67 6.54
C TYR A 328 -5.50 -22.79 5.59
N SER A 329 -4.42 -22.62 4.83
CA SER A 329 -3.89 -23.63 3.92
C SER A 329 -2.37 -23.55 3.83
N GLN A 330 -1.70 -24.59 4.34
CA GLN A 330 -0.26 -24.75 4.19
C GLN A 330 0.16 -24.77 2.72
N GLN A 331 -0.67 -25.36 1.85
CA GLN A 331 -0.41 -25.38 0.41
C GLN A 331 -0.38 -23.97 -0.19
N MET A 332 -1.35 -23.11 0.14
CA MET A 332 -1.35 -21.72 -0.32
C MET A 332 -0.14 -20.96 0.23
N GLY A 333 0.20 -21.18 1.49
CA GLY A 333 1.37 -20.58 2.14
C GLY A 333 2.70 -20.98 1.51
N ILE A 334 2.90 -22.29 1.27
CA ILE A 334 4.09 -22.83 0.60
C ILE A 334 4.15 -22.36 -0.85
N LEU A 335 3.02 -22.31 -1.56
CA LEU A 335 2.98 -21.80 -2.94
C LEU A 335 3.34 -20.31 -3.00
N ALA A 336 2.87 -19.50 -2.05
CA ALA A 336 3.19 -18.07 -1.98
C ALA A 336 4.69 -17.83 -1.73
N MET A 337 5.25 -18.51 -0.74
CA MET A 337 6.61 -18.26 -0.24
C MET A 337 7.68 -19.21 -0.84
N GLY A 338 7.26 -20.17 -1.67
CA GLY A 338 8.12 -21.15 -2.32
C GLY A 338 8.05 -21.10 -3.85
N GLY A 339 8.90 -21.90 -4.49
CA GLY A 339 8.89 -22.07 -5.95
C GLY A 339 9.03 -20.77 -6.74
N ILE A 340 8.18 -20.61 -7.76
CA ILE A 340 8.23 -19.48 -8.70
C ILE A 340 7.71 -18.17 -8.12
N LEU A 341 6.76 -18.20 -7.17
CA LEU A 341 6.19 -16.98 -6.57
C LEU A 341 7.13 -16.34 -5.54
N ALA A 342 8.03 -17.12 -4.93
CA ALA A 342 9.05 -16.60 -3.99
C ALA A 342 9.92 -15.49 -4.61
N TRP A 343 10.21 -15.57 -5.91
CA TRP A 343 10.95 -14.52 -6.62
C TRP A 343 10.19 -13.20 -6.68
N LEU A 344 8.86 -13.22 -6.69
CA LEU A 344 8.05 -12.00 -6.63
C LEU A 344 8.18 -11.31 -5.27
N PHE A 345 8.41 -12.06 -4.19
CA PHE A 345 8.71 -11.47 -2.88
C PHE A 345 10.09 -10.80 -2.85
N VAL A 346 11.06 -11.28 -3.64
CA VAL A 346 12.34 -10.58 -3.83
C VAL A 346 12.12 -9.26 -4.58
N VAL A 347 11.29 -9.26 -5.63
CA VAL A 347 10.95 -8.01 -6.32
C VAL A 347 10.18 -7.06 -5.40
N GLN A 348 9.27 -7.57 -4.57
CA GLN A 348 8.62 -6.78 -3.52
C GLN A 348 9.64 -6.10 -2.59
N ALA A 349 10.68 -6.81 -2.16
CA ALA A 349 11.73 -6.24 -1.31
C ALA A 349 12.45 -5.06 -2.00
N VAL A 350 12.71 -5.18 -3.31
CA VAL A 350 13.28 -4.08 -4.12
C VAL A 350 12.36 -2.87 -4.12
N LEU A 351 11.06 -3.06 -4.41
CA LEU A 351 10.09 -1.97 -4.46
C LEU A 351 9.91 -1.27 -3.12
N ILE A 352 9.78 -2.03 -2.03
CA ILE A 352 9.66 -1.44 -0.69
C ILE A 352 10.93 -0.65 -0.36
N SER A 353 12.10 -1.19 -0.68
CA SER A 353 13.36 -0.48 -0.49
C SER A 353 13.39 0.81 -1.30
N THR A 354 12.93 0.81 -2.55
CA THR A 354 12.79 2.02 -3.38
C THR A 354 11.86 3.05 -2.73
N ILE A 355 10.72 2.65 -2.17
CA ILE A 355 9.81 3.55 -1.44
C ILE A 355 10.54 4.20 -0.26
N LEU A 356 11.24 3.39 0.55
CA LEU A 356 11.98 3.89 1.71
C LEU A 356 13.12 4.83 1.28
N PHE A 357 13.89 4.49 0.25
CA PHE A 357 14.94 5.37 -0.27
C PHE A 357 14.38 6.68 -0.81
N ALA A 358 13.32 6.64 -1.62
CA ALA A 358 12.70 7.82 -2.20
C ALA A 358 12.13 8.75 -1.12
N GLY A 359 11.38 8.20 -0.15
CA GLY A 359 10.81 8.96 0.96
C GLY A 359 11.87 9.60 1.86
N ASN A 360 12.95 8.86 2.17
CA ASN A 360 14.07 9.39 2.94
C ASN A 360 14.86 10.44 2.17
N TYR A 361 15.17 10.20 0.89
CA TYR A 361 15.90 11.14 0.04
C TYR A 361 15.16 12.46 -0.12
N TYR A 362 13.83 12.41 -0.28
CA TYR A 362 12.98 13.60 -0.29
C TYR A 362 13.12 14.40 1.02
N LEU A 363 13.07 13.74 2.18
CA LEU A 363 13.24 14.41 3.47
C LEU A 363 14.64 15.03 3.62
N TRP A 364 15.69 14.33 3.21
CA TRP A 364 17.07 14.85 3.28
C TRP A 364 17.25 16.07 2.40
N CYS A 365 16.65 16.09 1.20
CA CYS A 365 16.61 17.29 0.38
C CYS A 365 15.83 18.41 1.07
N GLY A 366 14.70 18.07 1.71
CA GLY A 366 13.89 19.00 2.48
C GLY A 366 14.59 19.58 3.70
N MET A 367 15.62 18.93 4.26
CA MET A 367 16.39 19.47 5.38
C MET A 367 17.11 20.77 5.01
N SER A 368 17.40 21.00 3.73
CA SER A 368 17.92 22.28 3.24
C SER A 368 16.99 23.48 3.48
N ARG A 369 15.71 23.26 3.79
CA ARG A 369 14.73 24.31 4.09
C ARG A 369 14.98 25.01 5.43
N SER A 370 15.76 24.43 6.34
CA SER A 370 15.91 24.89 7.72
C SER A 370 17.37 24.96 8.15
N GLU A 371 17.75 26.08 8.75
CA GLU A 371 19.11 26.31 9.27
C GLU A 371 19.45 25.35 10.41
N GLY A 372 18.45 24.96 11.22
CA GLY A 372 18.61 24.02 12.31
C GLY A 372 18.89 22.57 11.88
N SER A 373 18.84 22.27 10.58
CA SER A 373 19.11 20.94 10.04
C SER A 373 20.56 20.50 10.15
N VAL A 374 21.51 21.46 10.17
CA VAL A 374 22.95 21.20 10.26
C VAL A 374 23.31 20.32 11.46
N ARG A 375 22.55 20.43 12.56
CA ARG A 375 22.68 19.62 13.78
C ARG A 375 22.55 18.11 13.55
N TYR A 376 21.83 17.69 12.51
CA TYR A 376 21.45 16.30 12.27
C TYR A 376 22.01 15.72 10.95
N THR A 377 22.68 16.52 10.12
CA THR A 377 23.20 16.07 8.81
C THR A 377 24.16 14.89 8.93
N TRP A 378 24.91 14.80 10.04
CA TRP A 378 25.83 13.69 10.31
C TRP A 378 25.13 12.33 10.44
N LEU A 379 23.85 12.28 10.80
CA LEU A 379 23.07 11.03 10.93
C LEU A 379 22.67 10.46 9.56
N ILE A 380 22.52 11.30 8.55
CA ILE A 380 22.02 10.91 7.21
C ILE A 380 22.85 9.78 6.61
N LYS A 381 24.19 9.84 6.71
CA LYS A 381 25.08 8.80 6.19
C LYS A 381 24.86 7.44 6.86
N TYR A 382 24.59 7.43 8.18
CA TYR A 382 24.35 6.18 8.91
C TYR A 382 22.99 5.59 8.58
N ILE A 383 21.95 6.44 8.45
CA ILE A 383 20.63 6.02 7.97
C ILE A 383 20.77 5.40 6.56
N ALA A 384 21.48 6.06 5.65
CA ALA A 384 21.71 5.55 4.30
C ALA A 384 22.46 4.22 4.26
N ILE A 385 23.48 4.04 5.11
CA ILE A 385 24.21 2.76 5.25
C ILE A 385 23.26 1.65 5.72
N ILE A 386 22.46 1.88 6.76
CA ILE A 386 21.53 0.88 7.28
C ILE A 386 20.45 0.54 6.24
N LEU A 387 19.92 1.54 5.53
CA LEU A 387 18.98 1.32 4.43
C LEU A 387 19.60 0.47 3.31
N THR A 388 20.86 0.73 2.95
CA THR A 388 21.58 0.00 1.89
C THR A 388 21.88 -1.43 2.31
N LEU A 389 22.44 -1.64 3.50
CA LEU A 389 22.73 -2.98 4.02
C LEU A 389 21.45 -3.79 4.21
N GLY A 390 20.40 -3.17 4.76
CA GLY A 390 19.08 -3.78 4.89
C GLY A 390 18.52 -4.20 3.54
N PHE A 391 18.58 -3.32 2.53
CA PHE A 391 18.16 -3.66 1.17
C PHE A 391 18.94 -4.86 0.60
N LEU A 392 20.27 -4.86 0.72
CA LEU A 392 21.11 -5.96 0.21
C LEU A 392 20.77 -7.31 0.86
N VAL A 393 20.54 -7.31 2.18
CA VAL A 393 20.11 -8.52 2.89
C VAL A 393 18.70 -8.93 2.45
N TRP A 394 17.76 -8.00 2.41
CA TRP A 394 16.36 -8.30 2.11
C TRP A 394 16.15 -8.78 0.67
N ALA A 395 16.88 -8.20 -0.28
CA ALA A 395 16.86 -8.60 -1.69
C ALA A 395 17.60 -9.91 -1.98
N THR A 396 18.28 -10.51 -0.99
CA THR A 396 18.99 -11.78 -1.20
C THR A 396 17.97 -12.92 -1.45
N PRO A 397 18.04 -13.62 -2.60
CA PRO A 397 17.20 -14.78 -2.87
C PRO A 397 17.66 -15.98 -2.04
N HIS A 398 16.71 -16.79 -1.55
CA HIS A 398 17.06 -18.03 -0.85
C HIS A 398 17.37 -19.15 -1.83
N ASN A 399 16.53 -19.32 -2.85
CA ASN A 399 16.70 -20.26 -3.94
C ASN A 399 17.28 -19.54 -5.18
N LEU A 400 18.37 -20.07 -5.73
CA LEU A 400 18.93 -19.59 -7.00
C LEU A 400 18.41 -20.46 -8.14
N ILE A 401 18.11 -19.84 -9.29
CA ILE A 401 17.79 -20.57 -10.52
C ILE A 401 19.12 -21.00 -11.12
N LEU A 402 19.51 -22.25 -10.87
CA LEU A 402 20.81 -22.80 -11.26
C LEU A 402 20.61 -23.98 -12.20
N ASN A 403 21.51 -24.12 -13.18
CA ASN A 403 21.59 -25.32 -13.99
C ASN A 403 22.33 -26.45 -13.24
N SER A 404 22.24 -27.68 -13.75
CA SER A 404 22.80 -28.85 -13.07
C SER A 404 24.32 -28.77 -12.85
N LYS A 405 25.07 -28.07 -13.71
CA LYS A 405 26.52 -27.87 -13.54
C LYS A 405 26.81 -26.90 -12.41
N GLU A 406 26.02 -25.84 -12.29
CA GLU A 406 26.15 -24.84 -11.23
C GLU A 406 25.81 -25.43 -9.86
N ILE A 407 24.75 -26.25 -9.78
CA ILE A 407 24.39 -26.97 -8.54
C ILE A 407 25.54 -27.89 -8.08
N ALA A 408 26.15 -28.62 -9.02
CA ALA A 408 27.30 -29.47 -8.74
C ALA A 408 28.52 -28.66 -8.26
N ALA A 409 28.78 -27.50 -8.88
CA ALA A 409 29.88 -26.61 -8.48
C ALA A 409 29.66 -25.95 -7.11
N LEU A 410 28.41 -25.65 -6.75
CA LEU A 410 28.03 -25.06 -5.46
C LEU A 410 28.02 -26.07 -4.31
N GLY A 411 28.03 -27.37 -4.61
CA GLY A 411 27.92 -28.43 -3.60
C GLY A 411 26.52 -28.53 -2.97
N GLY A 412 25.49 -28.00 -3.63
CA GLY A 412 24.11 -28.03 -3.15
C GLY A 412 23.19 -27.01 -3.84
N SER A 413 21.90 -27.04 -3.49
CA SER A 413 20.88 -26.13 -4.04
C SER A 413 20.92 -24.71 -3.45
N PHE A 414 21.73 -24.48 -2.41
CA PHE A 414 21.81 -23.22 -1.68
C PHE A 414 23.25 -22.73 -1.60
N HIS A 415 23.44 -21.42 -1.77
CA HIS A 415 24.75 -20.81 -1.61
C HIS A 415 25.14 -20.76 -0.12
N PRO A 416 26.35 -21.18 0.29
CA PRO A 416 26.74 -21.25 1.71
C PRO A 416 26.64 -19.91 2.47
N ILE A 417 27.06 -18.81 1.84
CA ILE A 417 27.02 -17.46 2.43
C ILE A 417 25.66 -16.76 2.27
N LEU A 418 25.07 -16.79 1.07
CA LEU A 418 23.82 -16.07 0.76
C LEU A 418 22.57 -16.82 1.25
N GLY A 419 22.62 -18.15 1.37
CA GLY A 419 21.51 -18.98 1.83
C GLY A 419 20.96 -18.53 3.19
N PRO A 420 21.80 -18.37 4.23
CA PRO A 420 21.39 -17.82 5.52
C PRO A 420 20.87 -16.38 5.49
N LEU A 421 21.24 -15.56 4.50
CA LEU A 421 20.71 -14.20 4.34
C LEU A 421 19.38 -14.20 3.58
N GLY A 422 19.14 -15.20 2.73
CA GLY A 422 17.92 -15.33 1.94
C GLY A 422 16.69 -15.80 2.72
N ILE A 423 16.86 -16.34 3.94
CA ILE A 423 15.73 -16.82 4.76
C ILE A 423 14.95 -15.68 5.43
N MET A 424 13.69 -15.95 5.78
CA MET A 424 12.78 -14.97 6.40
C MET A 424 13.34 -14.25 7.65
N PRO A 425 14.06 -14.91 8.58
CA PRO A 425 14.68 -14.22 9.72
C PRO A 425 15.58 -13.04 9.36
N ALA A 426 16.55 -13.21 8.44
CA ALA A 426 17.42 -12.14 7.98
C ALA A 426 16.63 -11.00 7.32
N LYS A 427 15.65 -11.36 6.48
CA LYS A 427 14.78 -10.40 5.80
C LYS A 427 13.97 -9.56 6.80
N ASN A 428 13.43 -10.18 7.85
CA ASN A 428 12.69 -9.47 8.88
C ASN A 428 13.59 -8.49 9.64
N ILE A 429 14.79 -8.90 10.07
CA ILE A 429 15.76 -8.00 10.72
C ILE A 429 16.03 -6.79 9.82
N ALA A 430 16.36 -7.02 8.56
CA ALA A 430 16.64 -5.97 7.59
C ALA A 430 15.47 -4.99 7.46
N VAL A 431 14.25 -5.49 7.26
CA VAL A 431 13.02 -4.69 7.19
C VAL A 431 12.85 -3.78 8.39
N PHE A 432 12.85 -4.35 9.59
CA PHE A 432 12.52 -3.56 10.79
C PHE A 432 13.60 -2.53 11.12
N LEU A 433 14.88 -2.84 10.87
CA LEU A 433 15.94 -1.84 10.99
C LEU A 433 15.75 -0.69 9.98
N MET A 434 15.40 -1.01 8.72
CA MET A 434 15.10 0.00 7.70
C MET A 434 13.91 0.90 8.08
N LEU A 435 12.86 0.33 8.67
CA LEU A 435 11.71 1.09 9.17
C LEU A 435 12.07 2.00 10.33
N ILE A 436 12.84 1.49 11.32
CA ILE A 436 13.30 2.27 12.47
C ILE A 436 14.14 3.48 12.03
N VAL A 437 15.09 3.29 11.11
CA VAL A 437 15.94 4.40 10.63
C VAL A 437 15.20 5.34 9.69
N THR A 438 14.19 4.86 8.97
CA THR A 438 13.28 5.72 8.19
C THR A 438 12.47 6.62 9.12
N PHE A 439 11.90 6.06 10.19
CA PHE A 439 11.22 6.87 11.21
C PHE A 439 12.17 7.87 11.87
N LEU A 440 13.42 7.48 12.16
CA LEU A 440 14.45 8.40 12.65
C LEU A 440 14.66 9.58 11.69
N SER A 441 14.70 9.35 10.37
CA SER A 441 14.80 10.41 9.37
C SER A 441 13.64 11.42 9.45
N PHE A 442 12.40 10.93 9.65
CA PHE A 442 11.25 11.80 9.91
C PHE A 442 11.40 12.59 11.20
N GLN A 443 11.86 11.94 12.26
CA GLN A 443 12.02 12.56 13.56
C GLN A 443 13.07 13.68 13.53
N ILE A 444 14.23 13.45 12.93
CA ILE A 444 15.28 14.49 12.77
C ILE A 444 14.81 15.62 11.86
N TYR A 445 14.05 15.33 10.80
CA TYR A 445 13.48 16.36 9.95
C TYR A 445 12.53 17.25 10.76
N ARG A 446 11.61 16.66 11.53
CA ARG A 446 10.65 17.42 12.36
C ARG A 446 11.35 18.26 13.42
N ARG A 447 12.41 17.72 14.03
CA ARG A 447 13.26 18.42 15.00
C ARG A 447 14.12 19.52 14.39
N SER A 448 14.47 19.41 13.11
CA SER A 448 15.33 20.40 12.45
C SER A 448 14.73 21.81 12.44
N ASN A 449 13.40 21.93 12.39
CA ASN A 449 12.68 23.20 12.35
C ASN A 449 12.37 23.79 13.73
N ARG A 450 12.87 23.18 14.82
CA ARG A 450 12.54 23.58 16.19
C ARG A 450 13.77 23.61 17.10
N GLU A 451 13.74 24.50 18.08
CA GLU A 451 14.63 24.48 19.24
C GLU A 451 13.82 24.07 20.46
N ILE A 452 14.24 22.98 21.10
CA ILE A 452 13.58 22.42 22.28
C ILE A 452 14.03 23.23 23.50
N THR A 453 13.07 23.80 24.23
CA THR A 453 13.31 24.74 25.35
C THR A 453 12.95 24.17 26.72
N VAL A 454 12.32 23.00 26.78
CA VAL A 454 11.90 22.37 28.04
C VAL A 454 13.11 21.96 28.90
N SER A 455 13.02 22.15 30.22
CA SER A 455 14.12 21.87 31.16
C SER A 455 14.56 20.41 31.20
N TRP A 456 13.65 19.48 30.89
CA TRP A 456 13.91 18.04 30.87
C TRP A 456 14.38 17.52 29.50
N ALA A 457 14.67 18.39 28.52
CA ALA A 457 15.05 18.01 27.16
C ALA A 457 16.24 17.02 27.12
N GLY A 458 17.24 17.20 28.00
CA GLY A 458 18.37 16.28 28.13
C GLY A 458 17.92 14.85 28.51
N LYS A 459 17.07 14.74 29.54
CA LYS A 459 16.50 13.45 29.99
C LYS A 459 15.58 12.84 28.92
N GLY A 460 14.78 13.65 28.24
CA GLY A 460 13.90 13.21 27.15
C GLY A 460 14.67 12.66 25.95
N ASN A 461 15.76 13.32 25.55
CA ASN A 461 16.64 12.84 24.49
C ASN A 461 17.36 11.54 24.90
N ALA A 462 17.84 11.44 26.14
CA ALA A 462 18.46 10.21 26.64
C ALA A 462 17.47 9.03 26.63
N LEU A 463 16.22 9.28 27.07
CA LEU A 463 15.15 8.29 27.02
C LEU A 463 14.86 7.82 25.58
N LEU A 464 14.80 8.74 24.62
CA LEU A 464 14.59 8.38 23.21
C LEU A 464 15.74 7.54 22.66
N VAL A 465 16.99 7.93 22.90
CA VAL A 465 18.15 7.14 22.48
C VAL A 465 18.08 5.74 23.08
N MET A 466 17.74 5.62 24.37
CA MET A 466 17.54 4.32 25.02
C MET A 466 16.46 3.49 24.32
N ILE A 467 15.29 4.07 24.02
CA ILE A 467 14.20 3.37 23.32
C ILE A 467 14.67 2.85 21.96
N TYR A 468 15.40 3.67 21.18
CA TYR A 468 15.97 3.23 19.89
C TYR A 468 16.96 2.08 20.06
N VAL A 469 17.91 2.19 21.01
CA VAL A 469 18.93 1.17 21.25
C VAL A 469 18.29 -0.14 21.68
N VAL A 470 17.35 -0.10 22.63
CA VAL A 470 16.63 -1.29 23.11
C VAL A 470 15.80 -1.92 21.99
N ALA A 471 15.11 -1.12 21.18
CA ALA A 471 14.32 -1.64 20.07
C ALA A 471 15.20 -2.31 19.00
N ILE A 472 16.33 -1.69 18.63
CA ILE A 472 17.30 -2.26 17.68
C ILE A 472 17.88 -3.57 18.23
N ALA A 473 18.28 -3.58 19.50
CA ALA A 473 18.78 -4.79 20.17
C ALA A 473 17.72 -5.91 20.19
N ASN A 474 16.47 -5.58 20.51
CA ASN A 474 15.36 -6.53 20.50
C ASN A 474 15.06 -7.07 19.11
N VAL A 475 15.07 -6.22 18.07
CA VAL A 475 14.86 -6.64 16.68
C VAL A 475 15.94 -7.63 16.24
N ILE A 476 17.21 -7.29 16.49
CA ILE A 476 18.34 -8.15 16.13
C ILE A 476 18.30 -9.45 16.94
N PHE A 477 18.13 -9.37 18.27
CA PHE A 477 18.07 -10.54 19.12
C PHE A 477 16.92 -11.46 18.73
N ALA A 478 15.71 -10.94 18.56
CA ALA A 478 14.54 -11.74 18.20
C ALA A 478 14.69 -12.39 16.82
N GLY A 479 15.30 -11.69 15.86
CA GLY A 479 15.56 -12.24 14.53
C GLY A 479 16.68 -13.29 14.52
N VAL A 480 17.77 -13.06 15.26
CA VAL A 480 18.92 -13.98 15.29
C VAL A 480 18.61 -15.21 16.14
N TYR A 481 18.24 -15.02 17.41
CA TYR A 481 18.02 -16.10 18.36
C TYR A 481 16.87 -17.01 17.91
N TYR A 482 15.66 -16.46 17.79
CA TYR A 482 14.51 -17.27 17.40
C TYR A 482 14.60 -17.71 15.94
N GLY A 483 15.13 -16.88 15.05
CA GLY A 483 15.19 -17.21 13.62
C GLY A 483 16.12 -18.37 13.25
N TYR A 484 17.32 -18.42 13.85
CA TYR A 484 18.36 -19.38 13.46
C TYR A 484 18.53 -20.53 14.47
N PHE A 485 18.24 -20.30 15.75
CA PHE A 485 18.55 -21.27 16.81
C PHE A 485 17.32 -21.95 17.43
N THR A 486 16.10 -21.63 16.97
CA THR A 486 14.86 -22.23 17.50
C THR A 486 14.00 -22.89 16.42
N ASN A 487 12.96 -23.61 16.85
CA ASN A 487 12.02 -24.29 15.97
C ASN A 487 11.10 -23.29 15.23
N THR A 488 10.57 -23.68 14.08
CA THR A 488 9.77 -22.87 13.14
C THR A 488 8.58 -22.15 13.79
N VAL A 489 7.93 -22.74 14.80
CA VAL A 489 6.83 -22.10 15.54
C VAL A 489 7.28 -20.79 16.20
N TYR A 490 8.45 -20.81 16.86
CA TYR A 490 9.02 -19.62 17.50
C TYR A 490 9.58 -18.62 16.49
N LYS A 491 9.98 -19.08 15.29
CA LYS A 491 10.40 -18.18 14.18
C LYS A 491 9.26 -17.29 13.71
N VAL A 492 8.05 -17.82 13.66
CA VAL A 492 6.84 -17.07 13.29
C VAL A 492 6.47 -16.11 14.44
N GLY A 493 6.44 -16.58 15.68
CA GLY A 493 6.10 -15.75 16.84
C GLY A 493 7.07 -14.59 17.11
N SER A 494 8.36 -14.73 16.79
CA SER A 494 9.35 -13.67 17.04
C SER A 494 9.13 -12.38 16.24
N SER A 495 8.41 -12.47 15.12
CA SER A 495 8.01 -11.30 14.33
C SER A 495 7.18 -10.29 15.14
N VAL A 496 6.34 -10.77 16.06
CA VAL A 496 5.52 -9.93 16.94
C VAL A 496 6.39 -9.03 17.82
N ILE A 497 7.52 -9.56 18.31
CA ILE A 497 8.48 -8.80 19.12
C ILE A 497 9.13 -7.69 18.27
N GLN A 498 9.52 -8.01 17.03
CA GLN A 498 10.15 -7.05 16.11
C GLN A 498 9.18 -5.92 15.72
N VAL A 499 7.93 -6.27 15.44
CA VAL A 499 6.84 -5.31 15.16
C VAL A 499 6.60 -4.43 16.37
N SER A 500 6.40 -5.03 17.55
CA SER A 500 6.08 -4.30 18.78
C SER A 500 7.21 -3.32 19.14
N SER A 501 8.47 -3.75 19.01
CA SER A 501 9.64 -2.89 19.22
C SER A 501 9.64 -1.69 18.27
N THR A 502 9.32 -1.90 16.99
CA THR A 502 9.25 -0.83 15.98
C THR A 502 8.10 0.14 16.25
N LEU A 503 6.91 -0.37 16.61
CA LEU A 503 5.76 0.45 16.96
C LEU A 503 6.01 1.27 18.23
N VAL A 504 6.68 0.69 19.24
CA VAL A 504 7.09 1.42 20.45
C VAL A 504 8.01 2.58 20.10
N VAL A 505 9.01 2.40 19.22
CA VAL A 505 9.86 3.49 18.74
C VAL A 505 9.04 4.60 18.10
N ILE A 506 8.10 4.24 17.22
CA ILE A 506 7.26 5.22 16.51
C ILE A 506 6.36 5.98 17.49
N VAL A 507 5.59 5.27 18.31
CA VAL A 507 4.61 5.87 19.24
C VAL A 507 5.32 6.68 20.32
N ALA A 508 6.29 6.08 21.02
CA ALA A 508 7.02 6.79 22.06
C ALA A 508 7.84 7.96 21.48
N GLY A 509 8.45 7.77 20.30
CA GLY A 509 9.13 8.82 19.55
C GLY A 509 8.25 10.03 19.28
N VAL A 510 7.06 9.80 18.71
CA VAL A 510 6.09 10.85 18.43
C VAL A 510 5.60 11.53 19.71
N VAL A 511 5.27 10.76 20.76
CA VAL A 511 4.74 11.28 22.03
C VAL A 511 5.78 12.14 22.75
N ILE A 512 6.99 11.60 22.98
CA ILE A 512 8.04 12.30 23.73
C ILE A 512 8.44 13.59 23.01
N ASP A 513 8.64 13.56 21.69
CA ASP A 513 8.89 14.77 20.91
C ASP A 513 7.76 15.78 21.01
N SER A 514 6.51 15.35 20.87
CA SER A 514 5.35 16.26 20.97
C SER A 514 5.29 16.94 22.33
N LEU A 515 5.65 16.23 23.41
CA LEU A 515 5.76 16.80 24.75
C LEU A 515 6.95 17.75 24.88
N MET A 516 8.10 17.42 24.29
CA MET A 516 9.28 18.30 24.30
C MET A 516 9.11 19.54 23.43
N PHE A 517 8.26 19.49 22.41
CA PHE A 517 7.96 20.63 21.56
C PHE A 517 7.02 21.66 22.19
N ARG A 518 6.52 21.42 23.41
CA ARG A 518 5.73 22.41 24.15
C ARG A 518 6.61 23.64 24.45
N GLY A 519 6.23 24.79 23.92
CA GLY A 519 7.00 26.03 24.06
C GLY A 519 8.29 26.09 23.23
N SER A 520 8.48 25.17 22.25
CA SER A 520 9.65 25.19 21.38
C SER A 520 9.68 26.43 20.49
N LYS A 521 10.85 27.01 20.28
CA LYS A 521 11.04 28.09 19.30
C LYS A 521 11.07 27.49 17.90
N VAL A 522 10.25 28.00 16.99
CA VAL A 522 10.24 27.60 15.58
C VAL A 522 11.35 28.36 14.85
N LEU A 523 12.22 27.63 14.18
CA LEU A 523 13.29 28.22 13.38
C LEU A 523 12.76 28.66 12.01
N PRO A 524 13.35 29.70 11.40
CA PRO A 524 12.97 30.13 10.05
C PRO A 524 13.11 28.97 9.07
N SER A 525 12.07 28.74 8.26
CA SER A 525 12.10 27.74 7.19
C SER A 525 11.64 28.37 5.88
N THR A 526 12.39 28.11 4.80
CA THR A 526 12.10 28.66 3.48
C THR A 526 11.54 27.59 2.55
N TRP A 527 10.22 27.63 2.35
CA TRP A 527 9.51 26.75 1.42
C TRP A 527 9.73 27.19 -0.04
N GLY A 528 9.69 26.24 -0.97
CA GLY A 528 9.80 26.51 -2.41
C GLY A 528 11.22 26.39 -2.99
N LYS A 529 12.22 26.21 -2.11
CA LYS A 529 13.65 26.17 -2.46
C LYS A 529 14.25 24.76 -2.58
N VAL A 530 13.45 23.71 -2.39
CA VAL A 530 13.96 22.34 -2.56
C VAL A 530 14.36 22.04 -4.00
N THR A 531 15.28 21.09 -4.14
CA THR A 531 15.83 20.70 -5.44
C THR A 531 14.79 19.98 -6.29
N ASN A 532 14.89 20.09 -7.62
CA ASN A 532 14.05 19.32 -8.54
C ASN A 532 14.25 17.80 -8.37
N ALA A 533 15.44 17.37 -7.92
CA ALA A 533 15.73 15.97 -7.62
C ALA A 533 14.79 15.40 -6.53
N SER A 534 14.42 16.22 -5.54
CA SER A 534 13.44 15.81 -4.52
C SER A 534 12.06 15.52 -5.12
N GLN A 535 11.66 16.27 -6.14
CA GLN A 535 10.37 16.11 -6.80
C GLN A 535 10.32 14.81 -7.61
N TYR A 536 11.43 14.42 -8.25
CA TYR A 536 11.52 13.10 -8.90
C TYR A 536 11.42 11.95 -7.90
N ALA A 537 11.93 12.12 -6.67
CA ALA A 537 11.75 11.13 -5.62
C ALA A 537 10.28 11.01 -5.18
N LEU A 538 9.53 12.12 -5.11
CA LEU A 538 8.08 12.06 -4.88
C LEU A 538 7.34 11.34 -6.00
N PHE A 539 7.73 11.52 -7.26
CA PHE A 539 7.16 10.76 -8.38
C PHE A 539 7.48 9.27 -8.33
N ALA A 540 8.64 8.88 -7.80
CA ALA A 540 8.99 7.47 -7.67
C ALA A 540 8.03 6.73 -6.74
N LEU A 541 7.50 7.38 -5.69
CA LEU A 541 6.62 6.76 -4.71
C LEU A 541 5.37 6.12 -5.34
N PRO A 542 4.46 6.85 -6.03
CA PRO A 542 3.25 6.23 -6.56
C PRO A 542 3.56 5.23 -7.68
N ILE A 543 4.62 5.41 -8.46
CA ILE A 543 5.03 4.41 -9.47
C ILE A 543 5.33 3.08 -8.78
N THR A 544 6.18 3.13 -7.75
CA THR A 544 6.60 1.94 -7.02
C THR A 544 5.46 1.31 -6.23
N PHE A 545 4.60 2.10 -5.58
CA PHE A 545 3.40 1.58 -4.92
C PHE A 545 2.43 0.92 -5.89
N THR A 546 2.17 1.53 -7.05
CA THR A 546 1.25 0.98 -8.07
C THR A 546 1.75 -0.39 -8.53
N TRP A 547 3.04 -0.49 -8.85
CA TRP A 547 3.65 -1.75 -9.27
C TRP A 547 3.61 -2.80 -8.15
N LEU A 548 3.93 -2.41 -6.90
CA LEU A 548 3.86 -3.26 -5.72
C LEU A 548 2.44 -3.79 -5.48
N MET A 549 1.41 -2.95 -5.61
CA MET A 549 0.02 -3.35 -5.46
C MET A 549 -0.43 -4.33 -6.54
N GLY A 550 -0.02 -4.11 -7.80
CA GLY A 550 -0.28 -5.06 -8.90
C GLY A 550 0.41 -6.41 -8.68
N LEU A 551 1.67 -6.39 -8.27
CA LEU A 551 2.45 -7.58 -7.95
C LEU A 551 1.83 -8.41 -6.81
N MET A 552 1.51 -7.76 -5.69
CA MET A 552 0.97 -8.48 -4.52
C MET A 552 -0.49 -8.88 -4.72
N GLY A 553 -1.25 -8.15 -5.55
CA GLY A 553 -2.57 -8.58 -6.02
C GLY A 553 -2.48 -9.88 -6.82
N TYR A 554 -1.50 -9.97 -7.73
CA TYR A 554 -1.23 -11.19 -8.48
C TYR A 554 -0.87 -12.37 -7.57
N VAL A 555 0.07 -12.20 -6.63
CA VAL A 555 0.46 -13.26 -5.69
C VAL A 555 -0.77 -13.82 -4.96
N ARG A 556 -1.64 -12.94 -4.42
CA ARG A 556 -2.86 -13.36 -3.73
C ARG A 556 -3.88 -14.05 -4.65
N SER A 557 -3.95 -13.66 -5.91
CA SER A 557 -4.81 -14.36 -6.86
C SER A 557 -4.26 -15.75 -7.19
N SER A 558 -2.95 -15.86 -7.42
CA SER A 558 -2.28 -17.07 -7.89
C SER A 558 -2.16 -18.18 -6.84
N VAL A 559 -2.20 -17.85 -5.55
CA VAL A 559 -2.26 -18.88 -4.49
C VAL A 559 -3.50 -19.76 -4.58
N ARG A 560 -4.58 -19.28 -5.22
CA ARG A 560 -5.77 -20.09 -5.52
C ARG A 560 -5.56 -21.06 -6.69
N SER A 561 -4.43 -21.00 -7.39
CA SER A 561 -4.08 -21.89 -8.50
C SER A 561 -5.16 -21.93 -9.60
N HIS A 562 -5.89 -23.04 -9.70
CA HIS A 562 -6.92 -23.31 -10.71
C HIS A 562 -8.34 -23.22 -10.13
N TRP A 563 -8.56 -22.34 -9.14
CA TRP A 563 -9.85 -22.16 -8.46
C TRP A 563 -10.34 -20.72 -8.57
N HIS A 564 -11.64 -20.55 -8.91
CA HIS A 564 -12.34 -19.27 -8.75
C HIS A 564 -12.70 -19.02 -7.29
N VAL A 565 -13.13 -20.06 -6.58
CA VAL A 565 -13.28 -20.08 -5.12
C VAL A 565 -12.50 -21.30 -4.64
N TYR A 566 -11.46 -21.07 -3.83
CA TYR A 566 -10.53 -22.12 -3.41
C TYR A 566 -11.28 -23.33 -2.85
N THR A 567 -10.95 -24.53 -3.33
CA THR A 567 -11.57 -25.84 -3.04
C THR A 567 -13.08 -25.99 -3.31
N VAL A 568 -13.77 -24.95 -3.78
CA VAL A 568 -15.24 -24.95 -3.98
C VAL A 568 -15.63 -24.84 -5.45
N VAL A 569 -15.13 -23.83 -6.17
CA VAL A 569 -15.47 -23.59 -7.59
C VAL A 569 -14.21 -23.65 -8.45
N LYS A 570 -14.06 -24.74 -9.21
CA LYS A 570 -12.90 -24.99 -10.07
C LYS A 570 -12.91 -24.08 -11.30
N ASP A 571 -11.75 -23.52 -11.64
CA ASP A 571 -11.51 -22.80 -12.89
C ASP A 571 -11.17 -23.81 -13.99
N ASN A 572 -12.08 -23.93 -14.96
CA ASN A 572 -11.92 -24.76 -16.17
C ASN A 572 -11.89 -23.90 -17.44
N SER A 573 -11.59 -22.60 -17.30
CA SER A 573 -11.26 -21.75 -18.43
C SER A 573 -9.92 -22.15 -19.05
N VAL A 574 -9.64 -21.68 -20.28
CA VAL A 574 -8.33 -21.90 -20.93
C VAL A 574 -7.17 -21.29 -20.16
N ASP A 575 -7.46 -20.31 -19.31
CA ASP A 575 -6.46 -19.54 -18.59
C ASP A 575 -6.17 -20.15 -17.21
N ASN A 576 -6.66 -21.35 -16.87
CA ASN A 576 -6.62 -21.93 -15.51
C ASN A 576 -5.25 -22.35 -14.94
N PHE A 577 -4.17 -21.66 -15.33
CA PHE A 577 -2.80 -21.90 -14.89
C PHE A 577 -2.26 -20.68 -14.12
N ILE A 578 -1.05 -20.80 -13.55
CA ILE A 578 -0.35 -19.67 -12.94
C ILE A 578 0.54 -19.02 -14.01
N PRO A 579 0.30 -17.75 -14.40
CA PRO A 579 1.13 -17.07 -15.38
C PRO A 579 2.61 -17.04 -15.02
N ALA A 580 3.48 -17.15 -16.04
CA ALA A 580 4.91 -17.01 -15.84
C ALA A 580 5.28 -15.59 -15.34
N VAL A 581 6.35 -15.49 -14.55
CA VAL A 581 6.81 -14.22 -13.95
C VAL A 581 7.02 -13.11 -14.98
N GLY A 582 7.54 -13.45 -16.16
CA GLY A 582 7.71 -12.49 -17.26
C GLY A 582 6.37 -11.90 -17.74
N HIS A 583 5.34 -12.74 -17.90
CA HIS A 583 3.99 -12.29 -18.27
C HIS A 583 3.39 -11.37 -17.19
N VAL A 584 3.57 -11.73 -15.91
CA VAL A 584 3.13 -10.91 -14.78
C VAL A 584 3.82 -9.55 -14.80
N GLY A 585 5.15 -9.53 -14.98
CA GLY A 585 5.93 -8.30 -15.05
C GLY A 585 5.44 -7.36 -16.15
N MET A 586 5.14 -7.90 -17.33
CA MET A 586 4.55 -7.14 -18.43
C MET A 586 3.16 -6.61 -18.09
N MET A 587 2.27 -7.46 -17.57
CA MET A 587 0.90 -7.08 -17.26
C MET A 587 0.85 -6.00 -16.19
N VAL A 588 1.61 -6.16 -15.10
CA VAL A 588 1.71 -5.17 -14.02
C VAL A 588 2.33 -3.86 -14.53
N THR A 589 3.31 -3.93 -15.43
CA THR A 589 3.89 -2.73 -16.04
C THR A 589 2.88 -2.02 -16.95
N LEU A 590 2.15 -2.75 -17.79
CA LEU A 590 1.10 -2.20 -18.66
C LEU A 590 0.04 -1.45 -17.85
N VAL A 591 -0.56 -2.11 -16.85
CA VAL A 591 -1.59 -1.47 -16.01
C VAL A 591 -1.04 -0.31 -15.19
N THR A 592 0.23 -0.37 -14.76
CA THR A 592 0.89 0.76 -14.09
C THR A 592 1.04 1.95 -15.03
N LEU A 593 1.50 1.74 -16.27
CA LEU A 593 1.64 2.81 -17.26
C LEU A 593 0.28 3.41 -17.64
N LEU A 594 -0.75 2.57 -17.83
CA LEU A 594 -2.12 3.04 -18.09
C LEU A 594 -2.64 3.89 -16.93
N PHE A 595 -2.47 3.41 -15.69
CA PHE A 595 -2.86 4.14 -14.50
C PHE A 595 -2.15 5.49 -14.41
N LEU A 596 -0.82 5.52 -14.61
CA LEU A 596 -0.04 6.76 -14.55
C LEU A 596 -0.41 7.74 -15.66
N ALA A 597 -0.71 7.26 -16.88
CA ALA A 597 -1.16 8.11 -17.98
C ALA A 597 -2.49 8.80 -17.64
N ILE A 598 -3.46 8.03 -17.13
CA ILE A 598 -4.74 8.58 -16.68
C ILE A 598 -4.54 9.51 -15.47
N LEU A 599 -3.64 9.18 -14.55
CA LEU A 599 -3.34 10.01 -13.39
C LEU A 599 -2.74 11.37 -13.78
N LEU A 600 -1.81 11.40 -14.74
CA LEU A 600 -1.26 12.65 -15.28
C LEU A 600 -2.34 13.48 -15.97
N PHE A 601 -3.28 12.84 -16.67
CA PHE A 601 -4.45 13.51 -17.23
C PHE A 601 -5.34 14.13 -16.13
N ILE A 602 -5.58 13.42 -15.03
CA ILE A 602 -6.29 13.96 -13.86
C ILE A 602 -5.55 15.18 -13.28
N PHE A 603 -4.23 15.11 -13.12
CA PHE A 603 -3.43 16.22 -12.61
C PHE A 603 -3.50 17.45 -13.51
N TRP A 604 -3.52 17.23 -14.82
CA TRP A 604 -3.69 18.29 -15.80
C TRP A 604 -5.08 18.94 -15.69
N ILE A 605 -6.16 18.16 -15.62
CA ILE A 605 -7.53 18.66 -15.41
C ILE A 605 -7.65 19.45 -14.10
N ALA A 606 -7.10 18.90 -13.01
CA ALA A 606 -7.16 19.53 -11.70
C ALA A 606 -6.47 20.91 -11.67
N ASN A 607 -5.54 21.18 -12.58
CA ASN A 607 -4.89 22.49 -12.71
C ASN A 607 -5.66 23.51 -13.56
N LEU A 608 -6.73 23.12 -14.29
CA LEU A 608 -7.49 24.02 -15.17
C LEU A 608 -8.56 24.83 -14.41
N SER A 609 -9.17 24.28 -13.37
CA SER A 609 -10.25 24.95 -12.63
C SER A 609 -9.70 25.75 -11.43
N GLY A 610 -9.09 26.90 -11.67
CA GLY A 610 -8.59 27.77 -10.61
C GLY A 610 -9.52 28.95 -10.33
N VAL A 611 -10.32 28.87 -9.27
CA VAL A 611 -10.91 30.07 -8.63
C VAL A 611 -10.50 30.05 -7.17
N LYS A 612 -9.57 30.93 -6.78
CA LYS A 612 -9.27 31.20 -5.36
C LYS A 612 -10.21 32.31 -4.88
N GLN A 613 -10.83 32.11 -3.72
CA GLN A 613 -11.66 33.13 -3.09
C GLN A 613 -10.95 33.71 -1.85
N PRO A 614 -10.92 35.04 -1.67
CA PRO A 614 -10.43 35.67 -0.46
C PRO A 614 -11.38 35.38 0.72
N ARG A 615 -10.86 35.42 1.95
CA ARG A 615 -11.67 35.32 3.17
C ARG A 615 -12.81 36.34 3.12
N PRO A 616 -14.03 36.00 3.56
CA PRO A 616 -14.99 37.02 3.95
C PRO A 616 -14.30 37.89 5.00
N GLU A 617 -14.09 39.18 4.70
CA GLU A 617 -13.58 40.12 5.68
C GLU A 617 -14.44 39.96 6.93
N ALA A 618 -13.80 39.69 8.07
CA ALA A 618 -14.49 39.67 9.35
C ALA A 618 -15.23 41.00 9.43
N MET A 619 -16.57 40.96 9.42
CA MET A 619 -17.40 42.15 9.50
C MET A 619 -16.78 43.05 10.56
N GLY A 620 -16.16 44.13 10.10
CA GLY A 620 -15.58 45.11 10.98
C GLY A 620 -16.68 45.49 11.93
N VAL A 621 -16.39 45.42 13.22
CA VAL A 621 -17.04 46.30 14.18
C VAL A 621 -16.79 47.68 13.60
N VAL A 622 -17.78 48.21 12.88
CA VAL A 622 -17.80 49.59 12.42
C VAL A 622 -17.59 50.39 13.69
N GLY A 623 -16.41 51.01 13.79
CA GLY A 623 -16.10 51.97 14.81
C GLY A 623 -17.11 53.10 14.68
N GLY A 624 -18.14 53.07 15.51
CA GLY A 624 -18.91 54.26 15.82
C GLY A 624 -18.09 55.11 16.77
N SER A 625 -17.24 55.99 16.22
CA SER A 625 -16.79 57.17 16.95
C SER A 625 -17.68 58.35 16.57
N THR A 626 -18.34 58.90 17.60
CA THR A 626 -18.72 60.31 17.78
C THR A 626 -19.66 60.96 16.75
N ALA A 627 -20.92 61.11 17.17
CA ALA A 627 -21.54 62.42 17.38
C ALA A 627 -22.42 62.33 18.64
#